data_AF-A0AAD1RAZ9-F1
#
_entry.id   AF-A0AAD1RAZ9-F1
#
_cell.length_a   1.000
_cell.length_b   1.000
_cell.length_c   1.000
_cell.angle_alpha   90.00
_cell.angle_beta   90.00
_cell.angle_gamma   90.00
#
_symmetry.space_group_name_H-M   'P 1'
#
loop_
_entity.id
_entity.type
_entity.pdbx_description
1 polymer ?
#
loop_
_entity_poly.entity_id
_entity_poly.type
_entity_poly.pdbx_seq_one_letter_code
_entity_poly.pdbx_strand_id
1 'polypeptide(L)'
;AILLPSEVAVIHCKAHTLGSDDIFRGNALADKVAKEVAAKTLYYEMFPAMLTPPTCPTDSLLLQLQAFATQTDFDFWIKQGLEKDQNDLFSREGKIGIPEASCFIFISQAHGPGHKSIASTIQFLMNSFYIKNLRQHVQSFVRLCEPCMRTHPNIPHKSQHEHFPPPAAPFTHLQIDFTHVPKIGKKQQYLLVIVDQFSRWPEAFVTSREDARTVVKILATEIIP
;
A
#
# COMPACT_ATOMS: atom_id res chain seq x y z
N ALA A 1 45.91 4.96 -8.06
CA ALA A 1 44.90 4.18 -8.81
C ALA A 1 44.23 5.11 -9.80
N ILE A 2 44.34 4.81 -11.10
CA ILE A 2 44.07 5.70 -12.26
C ILE A 2 42.61 5.61 -12.76
N LEU A 3 41.74 4.83 -12.10
CA LEU A 3 40.40 4.51 -12.58
C LEU A 3 39.34 4.70 -11.48
N LEU A 4 39.22 5.92 -10.93
CA LEU A 4 38.00 6.30 -10.22
C LEU A 4 37.27 7.34 -11.08
N PRO A 5 35.95 7.16 -11.33
CA PRO A 5 35.18 8.13 -12.10
C PRO A 5 35.12 9.48 -11.36
N SER A 6 35.28 10.57 -12.11
CA SER A 6 35.27 11.94 -11.58
C SER A 6 33.89 12.38 -11.07
N GLU A 7 32.83 11.71 -11.51
CA GLU A 7 31.45 11.92 -11.06
C GLU A 7 30.72 10.56 -10.98
N VAL A 8 30.00 10.35 -9.88
CA VAL A 8 29.18 9.16 -9.66
C VAL A 8 27.77 9.45 -10.14
N ALA A 9 27.34 8.83 -11.25
CA ALA A 9 26.02 9.11 -11.83
C ALA A 9 24.85 8.54 -11.01
N VAL A 10 25.08 7.48 -10.22
CA VAL A 10 24.05 6.83 -9.38
C VAL A 10 24.70 6.28 -8.12
N ILE A 11 24.32 6.80 -6.95
CA ILE A 11 24.71 6.25 -5.63
C ILE A 11 23.51 5.49 -5.08
N HIS A 12 23.68 4.19 -4.85
CA HIS A 12 22.66 3.37 -4.17
C HIS A 12 22.66 3.69 -2.67
N CYS A 13 21.68 4.46 -2.22
CA CYS A 13 21.40 4.69 -0.81
C CYS A 13 20.27 3.77 -0.33
N LYS A 14 20.29 3.37 0.95
CA LYS A 14 19.16 2.65 1.54
C LYS A 14 17.91 3.53 1.51
N ALA A 15 16.83 3.00 0.94
CA ALA A 15 15.54 3.66 0.89
C ALA A 15 14.86 3.64 2.28
N HIS A 16 14.05 4.66 2.56
CA HIS A 16 13.10 4.70 3.68
C HIS A 16 13.73 4.42 5.06
N THR A 17 14.79 5.16 5.39
CA THR A 17 15.25 5.28 6.77
C THR A 17 14.32 6.22 7.54
N LEU A 18 14.07 5.96 8.83
CA LEU A 18 13.47 6.96 9.73
C LEU A 18 14.64 7.64 10.45
N GLY A 19 14.88 8.91 10.17
CA GLY A 19 16.09 9.59 10.66
C GLY A 19 16.14 11.07 10.30
N SER A 20 17.23 11.72 10.67
CA SER A 20 17.53 13.13 10.35
C SER A 20 18.84 13.30 9.58
N ASP A 21 19.43 12.19 9.16
CA ASP A 21 20.69 12.10 8.43
C ASP A 21 20.56 12.62 7.00
N ASP A 22 21.70 12.95 6.38
CA ASP A 22 21.71 13.58 5.06
C ASP A 22 21.13 12.67 3.96
N ILE A 23 21.25 11.35 4.12
CA ILE A 23 20.63 10.36 3.23
C ILE A 23 19.10 10.44 3.32
N PHE A 24 18.55 10.53 4.54
CA PHE A 24 17.10 10.69 4.73
C PHE A 24 16.59 11.98 4.08
N ARG A 25 17.28 13.11 4.31
CA ARG A 25 16.90 14.40 3.70
C ARG A 25 16.95 14.36 2.18
N GLY A 26 17.99 13.74 1.62
CA GLY A 26 18.13 13.53 0.18
C GLY A 26 17.00 12.67 -0.39
N ASN A 27 16.69 11.55 0.25
CA ASN A 27 15.58 10.68 -0.16
C ASN A 27 14.22 11.40 -0.06
N ALA A 28 13.96 12.14 1.01
CA ALA A 28 12.72 12.88 1.20
C ALA A 28 12.55 13.99 0.15
N LEU A 29 13.65 14.68 -0.20
CA LEU A 29 13.65 15.67 -1.26
C LEU A 29 13.41 15.02 -2.62
N ALA A 30 14.09 13.90 -2.91
CA ALA A 30 13.89 13.14 -4.14
C ALA A 30 12.44 12.66 -4.27
N ASP A 31 11.84 12.12 -3.20
CA ASP A 31 10.44 11.71 -3.14
C ASP A 31 9.48 12.88 -3.34
N LYS A 32 9.77 14.03 -2.73
CA LYS A 32 8.97 15.25 -2.91
C LYS A 32 9.02 15.72 -4.36
N VAL A 33 10.21 15.79 -4.96
CA VAL A 33 10.38 16.16 -6.36
C VAL A 33 9.74 15.12 -7.27
N ALA A 34 9.88 13.82 -7.00
CA ALA A 34 9.21 12.77 -7.75
C ALA A 34 7.69 12.87 -7.66
N LYS A 35 7.13 13.23 -6.49
CA LYS A 35 5.69 13.51 -6.32
C LYS A 35 5.26 14.76 -7.08
N GLU A 36 6.03 15.84 -7.02
CA GLU A 36 5.77 17.07 -7.77
C GLU A 36 5.87 16.84 -9.28
N VAL A 37 6.88 16.09 -9.73
CA VAL A 37 7.08 15.70 -11.11
C VAL A 37 5.99 14.75 -11.54
N ALA A 38 5.60 13.73 -10.77
CA ALA A 38 4.46 12.87 -11.12
C ALA A 38 3.15 13.66 -11.20
N ALA A 39 2.92 14.60 -10.27
CA ALA A 39 1.82 15.55 -10.35
C ALA A 39 1.92 16.43 -11.61
N LYS A 40 3.14 16.71 -12.08
CA LYS A 40 3.40 17.49 -13.30
C LYS A 40 3.37 16.67 -14.61
N THR A 41 3.87 15.44 -14.64
CA THR A 41 3.84 14.53 -15.78
C THR A 41 2.41 14.11 -16.09
N LEU A 42 1.55 14.05 -15.06
CA LEU A 42 0.09 13.98 -15.23
C LEU A 42 -0.49 15.18 -16.01
N TYR A 43 0.20 16.33 -16.08
CA TYR A 43 -0.22 17.49 -16.89
C TYR A 43 0.41 17.53 -18.30
N TYR A 44 1.63 16.99 -18.52
CA TYR A 44 2.38 17.26 -19.76
C TYR A 44 2.62 16.08 -20.71
N GLU A 45 2.73 14.82 -20.24
CA GLU A 45 3.04 13.69 -21.14
C GLU A 45 1.83 12.84 -21.57
N MET A 46 0.62 13.19 -21.12
CA MET A 46 -0.63 12.57 -21.61
C MET A 46 -1.23 13.31 -22.83
N PHE A 47 -0.42 14.14 -23.51
CA PHE A 47 -0.83 15.03 -24.60
C PHE A 47 0.19 14.96 -25.75
N PRO A 48 0.20 13.89 -26.58
CA PRO A 48 0.23 14.17 -28.03
C PRO A 48 -0.50 13.15 -28.93
N ALA A 49 -1.47 12.37 -28.46
CA ALA A 49 -2.19 11.42 -29.33
C ALA A 49 -3.72 11.35 -29.15
N MET A 50 -4.34 12.14 -28.26
CA MET A 50 -5.79 12.24 -28.15
C MET A 50 -6.15 13.72 -28.06
N LEU A 51 -6.49 14.30 -29.21
CA LEU A 51 -7.08 15.63 -29.32
C LEU A 51 -8.44 15.65 -28.60
N THR A 52 -8.42 15.75 -27.27
CA THR A 52 -9.39 16.42 -26.39
C THR A 52 -9.04 16.04 -24.95
N PRO A 53 -8.98 16.99 -23.98
CA PRO A 53 -9.01 16.64 -22.56
C PRO A 53 -10.24 15.73 -22.31
N PRO A 54 -10.24 14.82 -21.29
CA PRO A 54 -11.48 14.17 -20.90
C PRO A 54 -12.49 15.30 -20.72
N THR A 55 -13.50 15.33 -21.58
CA THR A 55 -14.37 16.49 -21.78
C THR A 55 -14.79 16.97 -20.40
N CYS A 56 -14.36 18.18 -20.01
CA CYS A 56 -15.11 18.89 -18.98
C CYS A 56 -16.54 18.86 -19.51
N PRO A 57 -17.47 18.17 -18.83
CA PRO A 57 -18.80 17.98 -19.37
C PRO A 57 -19.34 19.37 -19.68
N THR A 58 -19.75 19.57 -20.93
CA THR A 58 -20.32 20.87 -21.36
C THR A 58 -21.44 21.25 -20.41
N ASP A 59 -21.62 22.54 -20.15
CA ASP A 59 -22.69 23.04 -19.28
C ASP A 59 -24.06 22.46 -19.65
N SER A 60 -24.31 22.22 -20.94
CA SER A 60 -25.51 21.52 -21.42
C SER A 60 -25.69 20.11 -20.87
N LEU A 61 -24.62 19.31 -20.82
CA LEU A 61 -24.64 17.96 -20.24
C LEU A 61 -24.79 18.03 -18.73
N LEU A 62 -24.10 18.96 -18.06
CA LEU A 62 -24.23 19.16 -16.62
C LEU A 62 -25.66 19.54 -16.23
N LEU A 63 -26.30 20.40 -17.01
CA LEU A 63 -27.68 20.82 -16.79
C LEU A 63 -28.64 19.63 -16.97
N GLN A 64 -28.42 18.80 -18.00
CA GLN A 64 -29.18 17.56 -18.19
C GLN A 64 -28.99 16.59 -17.03
N LEU A 65 -27.77 16.43 -16.51
CA LEU A 65 -27.52 15.57 -15.34
C LEU A 65 -28.25 16.12 -14.11
N GLN A 66 -28.16 17.43 -13.84
CA GLN A 66 -28.87 18.07 -12.74
C GLN A 66 -30.39 17.98 -12.86
N ALA A 67 -30.95 17.88 -14.07
CA ALA A 67 -32.38 17.63 -14.27
C ALA A 67 -32.84 16.26 -13.73
N PHE A 68 -31.93 15.30 -13.57
CA PHE A 68 -32.20 13.99 -12.94
C PHE A 68 -31.88 13.96 -11.44
N ALA A 69 -31.55 15.10 -10.82
CA ALA A 69 -31.33 15.17 -9.38
C ALA A 69 -32.61 14.87 -8.59
N THR A 70 -32.45 14.12 -7.51
CA THR A 70 -33.52 13.88 -6.55
C THR A 70 -33.65 15.07 -5.60
N GLN A 71 -34.78 15.18 -4.90
CA GLN A 71 -34.93 16.18 -3.83
C GLN A 71 -33.79 16.12 -2.81
N THR A 72 -33.29 14.92 -2.50
CA THR A 72 -32.20 14.74 -1.54
C THR A 72 -30.85 15.23 -2.05
N ASP A 73 -30.64 15.27 -3.37
CA ASP A 73 -29.46 15.91 -3.98
C ASP A 73 -29.55 17.42 -3.82
N PHE A 74 -30.71 18.02 -4.14
CA PHE A 74 -30.95 19.45 -3.97
C PHE A 74 -30.84 19.89 -2.51
N ASP A 75 -31.44 19.17 -1.57
CA ASP A 75 -31.36 19.46 -0.14
C ASP A 75 -29.89 19.45 0.34
N PHE A 76 -29.09 18.50 -0.17
CA PHE A 76 -27.67 18.44 0.13
C PHE A 76 -26.91 19.61 -0.49
N TRP A 77 -27.15 19.96 -1.75
CA TRP A 77 -26.51 21.09 -2.43
C TRP A 77 -26.82 22.42 -1.75
N ILE A 78 -28.10 22.67 -1.44
CA ILE A 78 -28.55 23.86 -0.71
C ILE A 78 -27.89 23.91 0.68
N LYS A 79 -27.82 22.78 1.39
CA LYS A 79 -27.12 22.69 2.68
C LYS A 79 -25.61 22.95 2.55
N GLN A 80 -25.00 22.60 1.42
CA GLN A 80 -23.62 22.94 1.08
C GLN A 80 -23.50 24.36 0.50
N GLY A 81 -24.57 25.15 0.43
CA GLY A 81 -24.56 26.54 -0.06
C GLY A 81 -24.33 26.67 -1.57
N LEU A 82 -24.71 25.65 -2.36
CA LEU A 82 -24.75 25.78 -3.81
C LEU A 82 -25.99 26.55 -4.21
N GLU A 83 -25.81 27.43 -5.17
CA GLU A 83 -26.87 28.23 -5.77
C GLU A 83 -26.80 28.09 -7.28
N LYS A 84 -27.87 28.50 -7.97
CA LYS A 84 -27.89 28.53 -9.43
C LYS A 84 -26.98 29.66 -9.92
N ASP A 85 -26.01 29.34 -10.74
CA ASP A 85 -25.16 30.32 -11.40
C ASP A 85 -25.83 30.91 -12.66
N GLN A 86 -25.07 31.72 -13.39
CA GLN A 86 -25.51 32.36 -14.64
C GLN A 86 -25.96 31.38 -15.73
N ASN A 87 -25.60 30.10 -15.63
CA ASN A 87 -25.93 29.03 -16.57
C ASN A 87 -27.02 28.08 -16.01
N ASP A 88 -27.71 28.50 -14.94
CA ASP A 88 -28.73 27.74 -14.21
C ASP A 88 -28.22 26.44 -13.55
N LEU A 89 -26.89 26.31 -13.41
CA LEU A 89 -26.25 25.17 -12.77
C LEU A 89 -26.10 25.41 -11.27
N PHE A 90 -26.40 24.39 -10.47
CA PHE A 90 -26.05 24.41 -9.05
C PHE A 90 -24.53 24.33 -8.89
N SER A 91 -23.91 25.44 -8.47
CA SER A 91 -22.46 25.54 -8.29
C SER A 91 -22.09 26.43 -7.10
N ARG A 92 -20.85 26.30 -6.63
CA ARG A 92 -20.26 27.13 -5.57
C ARG A 92 -18.75 27.18 -5.73
N GLU A 93 -18.16 28.37 -5.83
CA GLU A 93 -16.71 28.57 -5.97
C GLU A 93 -16.08 27.74 -7.12
N GLY A 94 -16.80 27.61 -8.24
CA GLY A 94 -16.36 26.83 -9.40
C GLY A 94 -16.52 25.31 -9.26
N LYS A 95 -17.12 24.81 -8.17
CA LYS A 95 -17.46 23.39 -8.00
C LYS A 95 -18.95 23.15 -8.27
N ILE A 96 -19.26 22.02 -8.89
CA ILE A 96 -20.60 21.76 -9.45
C ILE A 96 -21.32 20.66 -8.66
N GLY A 97 -22.61 20.82 -8.43
CA GLY A 97 -23.47 19.79 -7.87
C GLY A 97 -23.68 18.65 -8.87
N ILE A 98 -23.32 17.43 -8.48
CA ILE A 98 -23.49 16.24 -9.32
C ILE A 98 -24.44 15.27 -8.61
N PRO A 99 -25.55 14.84 -9.26
CA PRO A 99 -26.51 13.93 -8.65
C PRO A 99 -25.89 12.57 -8.34
N GLU A 100 -26.31 11.93 -7.23
CA GLU A 100 -25.85 10.59 -6.88
C GLU A 100 -26.05 9.57 -8.02
N ALA A 101 -27.16 9.67 -8.76
CA ALA A 101 -27.48 8.77 -9.88
C ALA A 101 -26.42 8.78 -11.01
N SER A 102 -25.72 9.90 -11.17
CA SER A 102 -24.73 10.10 -12.25
C SER A 102 -23.28 10.05 -11.76
N CYS A 103 -23.06 9.95 -10.44
CA CYS A 103 -21.73 10.08 -9.85
C CYS A 103 -20.74 9.00 -10.32
N PHE A 104 -21.22 7.81 -10.70
CA PHE A 104 -20.39 6.70 -11.15
C PHE A 104 -19.55 7.06 -12.39
N ILE A 105 -20.07 7.92 -13.28
CA ILE A 105 -19.37 8.38 -14.49
C ILE A 105 -18.09 9.12 -14.08
N PHE A 106 -18.23 10.04 -13.14
CA PHE A 106 -17.13 10.85 -12.62
C PHE A 106 -16.16 10.01 -11.79
N ILE A 107 -16.67 9.07 -10.98
CA ILE A 107 -15.83 8.15 -10.21
C ILE A 107 -14.99 7.26 -11.14
N SER A 108 -15.58 6.73 -12.21
CA SER A 108 -14.88 5.91 -13.20
C SER A 108 -13.74 6.69 -13.87
N GLN A 109 -14.02 7.92 -14.31
CA GLN A 109 -13.01 8.81 -14.90
C GLN A 109 -11.89 9.16 -13.90
N ALA A 110 -12.26 9.51 -12.66
CA ALA A 110 -11.31 9.88 -11.62
C ALA A 110 -10.44 8.70 -11.16
N HIS A 111 -11.03 7.51 -11.05
CA HIS A 111 -10.30 6.27 -10.74
C HIS A 111 -9.30 5.96 -11.85
N GLY A 112 -9.74 6.09 -13.10
CA GLY A 112 -8.91 6.07 -14.30
C GLY A 112 -8.15 4.76 -14.55
N PRO A 113 -7.39 4.68 -15.66
CA PRO A 113 -6.58 3.50 -16.00
C PRO A 113 -5.43 3.26 -15.00
N GLY A 114 -5.05 4.29 -14.24
CA GLY A 114 -4.04 4.21 -13.18
C GLY A 114 -4.56 3.64 -11.86
N HIS A 115 -5.82 3.21 -11.78
CA HIS A 115 -6.42 2.60 -10.59
C HIS A 115 -6.14 3.37 -9.29
N LYS A 116 -6.40 4.69 -9.33
CA LYS A 116 -6.10 5.58 -8.19
C LYS A 116 -6.76 5.07 -6.91
N SER A 117 -6.05 5.25 -5.79
CA SER A 117 -6.55 4.86 -4.47
C SER A 117 -7.90 5.53 -4.15
N ILE A 118 -8.64 4.94 -3.20
CA ILE A 118 -9.90 5.51 -2.70
C ILE A 118 -9.70 6.96 -2.23
N ALA A 119 -8.64 7.21 -1.45
CA ALA A 119 -8.34 8.54 -0.92
C ALA A 119 -8.03 9.55 -2.04
N SER A 120 -7.20 9.15 -3.00
CA SER A 120 -6.84 10.01 -4.14
C SER A 120 -8.04 10.31 -5.04
N THR A 121 -8.90 9.32 -5.27
CA THR A 121 -10.12 9.49 -6.08
C THR A 121 -11.11 10.43 -5.41
N ILE A 122 -11.33 10.29 -4.10
CA ILE A 122 -12.17 11.21 -3.32
C ILE A 122 -11.60 12.63 -3.38
N GLN A 123 -10.30 12.81 -3.13
CA GLN A 123 -9.67 14.12 -3.13
C GLN A 123 -9.80 14.80 -4.50
N PHE A 124 -9.58 14.05 -5.59
CA PHE A 124 -9.75 14.56 -6.94
C PHE A 124 -11.17 15.06 -7.19
N LEU A 125 -12.19 14.27 -6.82
CA LEU A 125 -13.60 14.64 -7.02
C LEU A 125 -14.05 15.81 -6.13
N MET A 126 -13.58 15.89 -4.89
CA MET A 126 -13.88 17.00 -3.98
C MET A 126 -13.35 18.36 -4.45
N ASN A 127 -12.35 18.37 -5.33
CA ASN A 127 -11.80 19.62 -5.87
C ASN A 127 -12.74 20.27 -6.90
N SER A 128 -13.61 19.50 -7.55
CA SER A 128 -14.44 19.98 -8.66
C SER A 128 -15.95 19.77 -8.45
N PHE A 129 -16.36 18.88 -7.54
CA PHE A 129 -17.76 18.46 -7.43
C PHE A 129 -18.28 18.37 -6.00
N TYR A 130 -19.58 18.62 -5.87
CA TYR A 130 -20.38 18.30 -4.69
C TYR A 130 -21.27 17.10 -4.98
N ILE A 131 -20.86 15.95 -4.46
CA ILE A 131 -21.57 14.67 -4.59
C ILE A 131 -21.98 14.19 -3.20
N LYS A 132 -23.27 13.96 -2.99
CA LYS A 132 -23.78 13.37 -1.75
C LYS A 132 -23.25 11.93 -1.62
N ASN A 133 -22.87 11.53 -0.41
CA ASN A 133 -22.30 10.19 -0.13
C ASN A 133 -21.06 9.81 -0.98
N LEU A 134 -20.28 10.80 -1.43
CA LEU A 134 -19.12 10.58 -2.31
C LEU A 134 -18.18 9.46 -1.82
N ARG A 135 -17.85 9.46 -0.53
CA ARG A 135 -16.95 8.45 0.05
C ARG A 135 -17.51 7.04 -0.10
N GLN A 136 -18.80 6.84 0.19
CA GLN A 136 -19.45 5.55 0.08
C GLN A 136 -19.46 5.09 -1.39
N HIS A 137 -19.79 5.98 -2.32
CA HIS A 137 -19.81 5.66 -3.75
C HIS A 137 -18.42 5.27 -4.28
N VAL A 138 -17.37 6.02 -3.93
CA VAL A 138 -15.99 5.68 -4.34
C VAL A 138 -15.55 4.36 -3.73
N GLN A 139 -15.85 4.12 -2.45
CA GLN A 139 -15.50 2.86 -1.79
C GLN A 139 -16.18 1.66 -2.48
N SER A 140 -17.48 1.77 -2.75
CA SER A 140 -18.23 0.72 -3.45
C SER A 140 -17.70 0.48 -4.85
N PHE A 141 -17.40 1.54 -5.60
CA PHE A 141 -16.83 1.43 -6.94
C PHE A 141 -15.46 0.73 -6.94
N VAL A 142 -14.53 1.16 -6.07
CA VAL A 142 -13.18 0.58 -6.01
C VAL A 142 -13.21 -0.87 -5.51
N ARG A 143 -14.14 -1.22 -4.61
CA ARG A 143 -14.32 -2.62 -4.17
C ARG A 143 -14.76 -3.54 -5.30
N LEU A 144 -15.49 -3.02 -6.28
CA LEU A 144 -15.96 -3.77 -7.45
C LEU A 144 -14.96 -3.72 -8.63
N CYS A 145 -13.88 -2.95 -8.51
CA CYS A 145 -12.86 -2.84 -9.53
C CYS A 145 -11.96 -4.09 -9.53
N GLU A 146 -12.09 -4.92 -10.57
CA GLU A 146 -11.38 -6.21 -10.69
C GLU A 146 -9.84 -6.09 -10.57
N PRO A 147 -9.18 -5.13 -11.24
CA PRO A 147 -7.73 -4.93 -11.09
C PRO A 147 -7.33 -4.55 -9.66
N CYS A 148 -8.11 -3.68 -9.00
CA CYS A 148 -7.86 -3.31 -7.60
C CYS A 148 -8.09 -4.50 -6.66
N MET A 149 -9.15 -5.29 -6.90
CA MET A 149 -9.46 -6.46 -6.08
C MET A 149 -8.36 -7.52 -6.14
N ARG A 150 -7.75 -7.74 -7.32
CA ARG A 150 -6.63 -8.69 -7.49
C ARG A 150 -5.34 -8.25 -6.82
N THR A 151 -5.10 -6.94 -6.78
CA THR A 151 -3.86 -6.35 -6.29
C THR A 151 -3.94 -5.93 -4.83
N HIS A 152 -5.14 -5.77 -4.29
CA HIS A 152 -5.31 -5.53 -2.86
C HIS A 152 -4.76 -6.75 -2.14
N PRO A 153 -3.76 -6.60 -1.25
CA PRO A 153 -3.40 -7.70 -0.38
C PRO A 153 -4.67 -8.00 0.39
N ASN A 154 -5.27 -9.17 0.12
CA ASN A 154 -6.22 -9.75 1.06
C ASN A 154 -5.48 -9.68 2.38
N ILE A 155 -5.93 -8.83 3.31
CA ILE A 155 -5.47 -8.90 4.70
C ILE A 155 -5.74 -10.36 5.01
N PRO A 156 -4.69 -11.21 5.14
CA PRO A 156 -4.95 -12.61 5.38
C PRO A 156 -5.80 -12.58 6.63
N HIS A 157 -6.96 -13.23 6.58
CA HIS A 157 -7.69 -13.56 7.78
C HIS A 157 -6.60 -14.09 8.71
N LYS A 158 -6.23 -13.34 9.76
CA LYS A 158 -5.18 -13.79 10.66
C LYS A 158 -5.71 -15.11 11.16
N SER A 159 -5.18 -16.21 10.63
CA SER A 159 -5.55 -17.54 11.08
C SER A 159 -5.33 -17.47 12.58
N GLN A 160 -6.37 -17.76 13.35
CA GLN A 160 -6.22 -17.81 14.79
C GLN A 160 -5.05 -18.74 15.06
N HIS A 161 -3.99 -18.22 15.69
CA HIS A 161 -2.84 -19.04 16.00
C HIS A 161 -3.31 -20.09 17.00
N GLU A 162 -3.42 -21.33 16.55
CA GLU A 162 -3.66 -22.45 17.45
C GLU A 162 -2.38 -22.72 18.23
N HIS A 163 -2.51 -22.84 19.55
CA HIS A 163 -1.40 -23.30 20.40
C HIS A 163 -1.37 -24.82 20.37
N PHE A 164 -0.18 -25.39 20.16
CA PHE A 164 0.02 -26.81 20.42
C PHE A 164 -0.27 -27.11 21.90
N PRO A 165 -0.89 -28.26 22.22
CA PRO A 165 -1.10 -28.66 23.60
C PRO A 165 0.26 -28.74 24.34
N PRO A 166 0.31 -28.33 25.62
CA PRO A 166 1.55 -28.44 26.37
C PRO A 166 1.97 -29.92 26.49
N PRO A 167 3.28 -30.21 26.39
CA PRO A 167 3.78 -31.58 26.56
C PRO A 167 3.44 -32.11 27.97
N ALA A 168 3.25 -33.42 28.08
CA ALA A 168 2.84 -34.06 29.34
C ALA A 168 4.01 -34.35 30.30
N ALA A 169 5.24 -34.44 29.77
CA ALA A 169 6.45 -34.75 30.53
C ALA A 169 7.71 -34.22 29.82
N PRO A 170 8.84 -34.07 30.54
CA PRO A 170 10.13 -33.73 29.94
C PRO A 170 10.52 -34.66 28.79
N PHE A 171 11.19 -34.12 27.77
CA PHE A 171 11.74 -34.84 26.61
C PHE A 171 10.69 -35.54 25.72
N THR A 172 9.39 -35.26 25.90
CA THR A 172 8.34 -35.78 25.01
C THR A 172 8.21 -34.97 23.72
N HIS A 173 8.49 -33.67 23.77
CA HIS A 173 8.44 -32.76 22.63
C HIS A 173 9.70 -31.88 22.64
N LEU A 174 10.58 -32.10 21.67
CA LEU A 174 11.77 -31.28 21.46
C LEU A 174 11.53 -30.32 20.29
N GLN A 175 11.78 -29.04 20.52
CA GLN A 175 11.91 -28.07 19.43
C GLN A 175 13.38 -27.97 19.04
N ILE A 176 13.68 -28.25 17.77
CA ILE A 176 15.04 -28.30 17.26
C ILE A 176 15.14 -27.31 16.11
N ASP A 177 16.10 -26.39 16.17
CA ASP A 177 16.30 -25.39 15.13
C ASP A 177 17.78 -25.04 14.97
N PHE A 178 18.14 -24.58 13.78
CA PHE A 178 19.46 -24.02 13.51
C PHE A 178 19.38 -22.50 13.40
N THR A 179 20.30 -21.82 14.07
CA THR A 179 20.53 -20.39 13.84
C THR A 179 21.93 -20.13 13.31
N HIS A 180 22.04 -19.06 12.53
CA HIS A 180 23.30 -18.66 11.92
C HIS A 180 24.08 -17.76 12.88
N VAL A 181 25.30 -18.15 13.21
CA VAL A 181 26.21 -17.30 13.98
C VAL A 181 27.18 -16.57 13.04
N PRO A 182 27.68 -15.38 13.44
CA PRO A 182 28.68 -14.66 12.66
C PRO A 182 29.90 -15.52 12.34
N LYS A 183 30.48 -15.32 11.17
CA LYS A 183 31.65 -16.09 10.74
C LYS A 183 32.85 -15.81 11.66
N ILE A 184 33.46 -16.88 12.15
CA ILE A 184 34.78 -16.82 12.81
C ILE A 184 35.83 -17.20 11.76
N GLY A 185 36.51 -16.19 11.22
CA GLY A 185 37.43 -16.35 10.09
C GLY A 185 36.70 -16.66 8.77
N LYS A 186 37.20 -17.63 8.00
CA LYS A 186 36.59 -18.04 6.70
C LYS A 186 35.48 -19.09 6.82
N LYS A 187 35.20 -19.61 8.03
CA LYS A 187 34.25 -20.71 8.22
C LYS A 187 32.89 -20.19 8.65
N GLN A 188 31.84 -20.63 7.96
CA GLN A 188 30.46 -20.49 8.45
C GLN A 188 30.26 -21.43 9.63
N GLN A 189 29.61 -20.94 10.67
CA GLN A 189 29.22 -21.73 11.84
C GLN A 189 27.71 -21.64 12.01
N TYR A 190 27.14 -22.71 12.55
CA TYR A 190 25.72 -22.82 12.87
C TYR A 190 25.61 -23.17 14.34
N LEU A 191 24.55 -22.70 14.98
CA LEU A 191 24.21 -23.08 16.34
C LEU A 191 22.96 -23.94 16.28
N LEU A 192 23.09 -25.22 16.60
CA LEU A 192 21.96 -26.12 16.79
C LEU A 192 21.38 -25.85 18.16
N VAL A 193 20.13 -25.43 18.25
CA VAL A 193 19.41 -25.19 19.49
C VAL A 193 18.34 -26.25 19.65
N ILE A 194 18.31 -26.90 20.80
CA ILE A 194 17.35 -27.94 21.17
C ILE A 194 16.68 -27.51 22.46
N VAL A 195 15.36 -27.37 22.44
CA VAL A 195 14.58 -26.95 23.61
C VAL A 195 13.57 -28.02 23.96
N ASP A 196 13.61 -28.51 25.20
CA ASP A 196 12.52 -29.31 25.75
C ASP A 196 11.31 -28.41 26.01
N GLN A 197 10.19 -28.69 25.33
CA GLN A 197 9.01 -27.83 25.42
C GLN A 197 8.34 -27.87 26.79
N PHE A 198 8.57 -28.93 27.60
CA PHE A 198 8.00 -29.08 28.93
C PHE A 198 8.74 -28.22 29.96
N SER A 199 10.03 -28.50 30.14
CA SER A 199 10.86 -27.80 31.13
C SER A 199 11.34 -26.43 30.66
N ARG A 200 11.22 -26.14 29.35
CA ARG A 200 11.84 -24.99 28.67
C ARG A 200 13.36 -24.99 28.76
N TRP A 201 13.98 -26.14 29.02
CA TRP A 201 15.43 -26.31 29.07
C TRP A 201 16.05 -26.19 27.67
N PRO A 202 16.96 -25.23 27.43
CA PRO A 202 17.66 -25.10 26.16
C PRO A 202 19.06 -25.72 26.22
N GLU A 203 19.41 -26.46 25.17
CA GLU A 203 20.76 -26.91 24.86
C GLU A 203 21.21 -26.33 23.52
N ALA A 204 22.47 -25.93 23.42
CA ALA A 204 22.98 -25.28 22.22
C ALA A 204 24.38 -25.77 21.84
N PHE A 205 24.55 -26.19 20.59
CA PHE A 205 25.78 -26.80 20.10
C PHE A 205 26.29 -26.09 18.86
N VAL A 206 27.56 -25.67 18.89
CA VAL A 206 28.22 -25.08 17.72
C VAL A 206 28.56 -26.18 16.73
N THR A 207 28.14 -26.02 15.49
CA THR A 207 28.34 -26.97 14.41
C THR A 207 28.91 -26.28 13.17
N SER A 208 29.55 -27.06 12.31
CA SER A 208 30.06 -26.59 11.03
C SER A 208 29.11 -26.90 9.86
N ARG A 209 28.02 -27.62 10.12
CA ARG A 209 27.06 -28.11 9.12
C ARG A 209 25.65 -28.09 9.66
N GLU A 210 24.72 -27.66 8.83
CA GLU A 210 23.28 -27.70 9.04
C GLU A 210 22.70 -28.96 8.38
N ASP A 211 23.07 -30.15 8.88
CA ASP A 211 22.63 -31.42 8.31
C ASP A 211 22.05 -32.38 9.35
N ALA A 212 21.19 -33.30 8.88
CA ALA A 212 20.52 -34.27 9.74
C ALA A 212 21.50 -35.20 10.47
N ARG A 213 22.66 -35.50 9.86
CA ARG A 213 23.68 -36.36 10.46
C ARG A 213 24.25 -35.72 11.73
N THR A 214 24.48 -34.41 11.70
CA THR A 214 24.97 -33.64 12.85
C THR A 214 23.91 -33.62 13.96
N VAL A 215 22.64 -33.40 13.61
CA VAL A 215 21.51 -33.42 14.55
C VAL A 215 21.37 -34.78 15.24
N VAL A 216 21.32 -35.87 14.46
CA VAL A 216 21.18 -37.24 15.00
C VAL A 216 22.31 -37.59 15.95
N LYS A 217 23.55 -37.23 15.58
CA LYS A 217 24.72 -37.46 16.45
C LYS A 217 24.54 -36.77 17.80
N ILE A 218 24.21 -35.47 17.79
CA ILE A 218 24.06 -34.68 19.02
C ILE A 218 22.88 -35.18 19.85
N LEU A 219 21.75 -35.51 19.22
CA LEU A 219 20.60 -36.06 19.93
C LEU A 219 20.95 -37.37 20.64
N ALA A 220 21.65 -38.29 19.98
CA ALA A 220 21.98 -39.60 20.53
C ALA A 220 23.12 -39.59 21.55
N THR A 221 23.97 -38.55 21.58
CA THR A 221 25.10 -38.49 22.52
C THR A 221 24.91 -37.52 23.67
N GLU A 222 24.22 -36.39 23.45
CA GLU A 222 24.13 -35.30 24.42
C GLU A 222 22.73 -35.14 25.03
N ILE A 223 21.66 -35.48 24.29
CA ILE A 223 20.27 -35.18 24.71
C ILE A 223 19.52 -36.41 25.20
N ILE A 224 19.61 -37.53 24.47
CA ILE A 224 18.93 -38.80 24.77
C ILE A 224 20.01 -39.90 24.83
N PRO A 225 20.86 -39.90 25.87
CA PRO A 225 21.96 -40.85 26.01
C PRO A 225 21.50 -42.29 26.28
#